data_AF-A0A6M1ZTW7-F1
#
_entry.id   AF-A0A6M1ZTW7-F1
#
_cell.length_a   1.000
_cell.length_b   1.000
_cell.length_c   1.000
_cell.angle_alpha   90.00
_cell.angle_beta   90.00
_cell.angle_gamma   90.00
#
_symmetry.space_group_name_H-M   'P 1'
#
loop_
_entity.id
_entity.type
_entity.pdbx_description
1 polymer ?
#
loop_
_entity_poly.entity_id
_entity_poly.type
_entity_poly.pdbx_seq_one_letter_code
_entity_poly.pdbx_strand_id
1 'polypeptide(L)' 'MKKTTRKKSSPTKTNYKKQFEDIEKKINKACKKLNSHIKKNEPYEKIEADNNEILMLLGECNYMVREFHNYQKKIK' A
#
# COMPACT_ATOMS: atom_id res chain seq x y z
N MET A 1 40.37 0.57 -14.28
CA MET A 1 38.89 0.50 -14.16
C MET A 1 38.54 -0.28 -12.89
N LYS A 2 38.05 0.38 -11.83
CA LYS A 2 37.66 -0.31 -10.58
C LYS A 2 36.24 -0.87 -10.73
N LYS A 3 36.10 -2.19 -10.78
CA LYS A 3 34.80 -2.88 -10.77
C LYS A 3 34.19 -2.75 -9.36
N THR A 4 33.18 -1.91 -9.20
CA THR A 4 32.39 -1.84 -7.96
C THR A 4 31.43 -3.03 -7.92
N THR A 5 31.70 -3.98 -7.03
CA THR A 5 30.78 -5.06 -6.72
C THR A 5 29.57 -4.49 -5.97
N ARG A 6 28.42 -4.41 -6.64
CA ARG A 6 27.12 -4.14 -5.98
C ARG A 6 26.87 -5.26 -4.97
N LYS A 7 27.01 -4.96 -3.67
CA LYS A 7 26.49 -5.81 -2.59
C LYS A 7 24.99 -6.00 -2.82
N LYS A 8 24.58 -7.20 -3.26
CA LYS A 8 23.19 -7.63 -3.17
C LYS A 8 22.87 -7.73 -1.68
N SER A 9 22.16 -6.74 -1.15
CA SER A 9 21.59 -6.81 0.18
C SER A 9 20.73 -8.07 0.26
N SER A 10 21.11 -8.99 1.15
CA SER A 10 20.32 -10.17 1.52
C SER A 10 18.86 -9.76 1.76
N PRO A 11 17.87 -10.52 1.29
CA PRO A 11 16.48 -10.17 1.52
C PRO A 11 16.22 -10.20 3.02
N THR A 12 16.11 -9.03 3.64
CA THR A 12 15.51 -8.89 4.97
C THR A 12 14.17 -9.60 4.88
N LYS A 13 13.92 -10.55 5.78
CA LYS A 13 12.73 -11.41 5.80
C LYS A 13 11.48 -10.51 5.87
N THR A 14 10.91 -10.18 4.71
CA THR A 14 9.79 -9.26 4.60
C THR A 14 8.59 -9.86 5.31
N ASN A 15 8.08 -9.19 6.35
CA ASN A 15 6.86 -9.61 7.03
C ASN A 15 5.64 -9.11 6.26
N TYR A 16 5.34 -9.80 5.14
CA TYR A 16 4.19 -9.47 4.28
C TYR A 16 2.88 -9.44 5.07
N LYS A 17 2.70 -10.33 6.06
CA LYS A 17 1.51 -10.35 6.92
C LYS A 17 1.30 -8.99 7.60
N LYS A 18 2.32 -8.49 8.29
CA LYS A 18 2.24 -7.17 8.95
C LYS A 18 1.97 -6.04 7.95
N GLN A 19 2.62 -6.08 6.79
CA GLN A 19 2.39 -5.07 5.76
C GLN A 19 0.93 -5.08 5.28
N PHE A 20 0.34 -6.28 5.08
CA PHE A 20 -1.06 -6.41 4.66
C PHE A 20 -2.02 -5.91 5.76
N GLU A 21 -1.75 -6.21 7.02
CA GLU A 21 -2.53 -5.69 8.16
C GLU A 21 -2.43 -4.15 8.26
N ASP A 22 -1.25 -3.58 8.01
CA ASP A 22 -1.04 -2.14 8.09
C ASP A 22 -1.77 -1.39 6.95
N ILE A 23 -1.75 -1.92 5.73
CA ILE A 23 -2.47 -1.31 4.60
C ILE A 23 -4.00 -1.47 4.73
N GLU A 24 -4.46 -2.61 5.24
CA GLU A 24 -5.88 -2.83 5.56
C GLU A 24 -6.38 -1.78 6.57
N LYS A 25 -5.62 -1.50 7.63
CA LYS A 25 -5.95 -0.44 8.60
C LYS A 25 -6.05 0.93 7.95
N LYS A 26 -5.13 1.27 7.04
CA LYS A 26 -5.16 2.54 6.30
C LYS A 26 -6.41 2.66 5.43
N ILE A 27 -6.72 1.63 4.65
CA ILE A 27 -7.93 1.58 3.80
C ILE A 27 -9.19 1.74 4.65
N ASN A 28 -9.30 0.97 5.74
CA ASN A 28 -10.44 1.05 6.65
C ASN A 28 -10.61 2.46 7.24
N LYS A 29 -9.50 3.13 7.58
CA LYS A 29 -9.52 4.50 8.08
C LYS A 29 -9.97 5.50 6.99
N ALA A 30 -9.44 5.38 5.78
CA ALA A 30 -9.80 6.24 4.66
C ALA A 30 -11.28 6.08 4.27
N CYS A 31 -11.78 4.85 4.19
CA CYS A 31 -13.20 4.58 3.93
C CYS A 31 -14.11 5.12 5.04
N LYS A 32 -13.72 5.04 6.31
CA LYS A 32 -14.49 5.64 7.43
C LYS A 32 -14.51 7.16 7.33
N LYS A 33 -13.40 7.78 6.95
CA LYS A 33 -13.27 9.23 6.76
C LYS A 33 -14.18 9.72 5.64
N LEU A 34 -14.11 9.08 4.46
CA LEU A 34 -14.98 9.37 3.32
C LEU A 34 -16.46 9.27 3.71
N ASN A 35 -16.85 8.15 4.33
CA ASN A 35 -18.24 7.97 4.80
C ASN A 35 -18.66 9.05 5.81
N SER A 36 -17.76 9.49 6.68
CA SER A 36 -18.06 10.57 7.61
C SER A 36 -18.23 11.92 6.91
N HIS A 37 -17.40 12.24 5.91
CA HIS A 37 -17.51 13.48 5.15
C HIS A 37 -18.77 13.52 4.28
N ILE A 38 -19.14 12.40 3.65
CA ILE A 38 -20.40 12.26 2.93
C ILE A 38 -21.59 12.49 3.86
N LYS A 39 -21.62 11.84 5.04
CA LYS A 39 -22.71 12.01 6.02
C LYS A 39 -22.85 13.43 6.54
N LYS A 40 -21.76 14.20 6.57
CA LYS A 40 -21.73 15.59 7.01
C LYS A 40 -22.02 16.59 5.89
N ASN A 41 -22.26 16.12 4.65
CA ASN A 41 -22.39 16.95 3.46
C ASN A 41 -21.20 17.93 3.33
N GLU A 42 -19.99 17.44 3.56
CA GLU A 42 -18.77 18.23 3.34
C GLU A 42 -18.65 18.65 1.85
N PRO A 43 -17.89 19.72 1.56
CA PRO A 43 -17.67 20.17 0.18
C PRO A 43 -17.14 19.06 -0.74
N TYR A 44 -17.50 19.14 -2.01
CA TYR A 44 -17.12 18.15 -3.03
C TYR A 44 -15.61 17.93 -3.07
N GLU A 45 -14.82 18.99 -2.95
CA GLU A 45 -13.35 18.94 -3.00
C GLU A 45 -12.76 18.08 -1.88
N LYS A 46 -13.39 18.06 -0.69
CA LYS A 46 -12.97 17.17 0.41
C LYS A 46 -13.33 15.71 0.13
N ILE A 47 -14.50 15.46 -0.44
CA ILE A 47 -14.95 14.12 -0.82
C ILE A 47 -14.06 13.56 -1.93
N GLU A 48 -13.72 14.38 -2.92
CA GLU A 48 -12.80 14.03 -4.01
C GLU A 48 -11.40 13.72 -3.47
N ALA A 49 -10.87 14.54 -2.55
CA ALA A 49 -9.58 14.28 -1.92
C ALA A 49 -9.55 12.95 -1.15
N ASP A 50 -10.62 12.63 -0.40
CA ASP A 50 -10.74 11.35 0.29
C ASP A 50 -10.82 10.16 -0.67
N ASN A 51 -11.55 10.31 -1.78
CA ASN A 51 -11.63 9.28 -2.80
C ASN A 51 -10.26 9.03 -3.46
N ASN A 52 -9.52 10.10 -3.75
CA ASN A 52 -8.16 10.00 -4.28
C ASN A 52 -7.19 9.32 -3.30
N GLU A 53 -7.33 9.57 -1.98
CA GLU A 53 -6.58 8.87 -0.93
C GLU A 53 -6.82 7.35 -1.00
N ILE A 54 -8.08 6.93 -1.16
CA ILE A 54 -8.44 5.51 -1.30
C ILE A 54 -7.84 4.90 -2.57
N LEU A 55 -7.91 5.61 -3.70
CA LEU A 55 -7.33 5.14 -4.97
C LEU A 55 -5.82 4.92 -4.89
N MET A 56 -5.09 5.81 -4.20
CA MET A 56 -3.65 5.62 -3.97
C MET A 56 -3.38 4.38 -3.11
N LEU A 57 -4.15 4.17 -2.04
CA LEU A 57 -4.01 2.98 -1.18
C LEU A 57 -4.31 1.67 -1.94
N LEU A 58 -5.26 1.68 -2.89
CA LEU A 58 -5.50 0.54 -3.78
C LEU A 58 -4.30 0.25 -4.69
N GLY A 59 -3.62 1.29 -5.19
CA GLY A 59 -2.37 1.15 -5.92
C GLY A 59 -1.26 0.50 -5.10
N GLU A 60 -1.10 0.92 -3.84
CA GLU A 60 -0.16 0.30 -2.89
C GLU A 60 -0.51 -1.17 -2.62
N CYS A 61 -1.79 -1.50 -2.42
CA CYS A 61 -2.25 -2.89 -2.25
C CYS A 61 -1.88 -3.76 -3.46
N ASN A 62 -2.15 -3.27 -4.68
CA ASN A 62 -1.81 -3.99 -5.91
C ASN A 62 -0.31 -4.23 -6.04
N TYR A 63 0.51 -3.24 -5.70
CA TYR A 63 1.96 -3.39 -5.66
C TYR A 63 2.39 -4.49 -4.68
N MET A 64 1.84 -4.50 -3.46
CA MET A 64 2.18 -5.50 -2.45
C MET A 64 1.82 -6.92 -2.87
N VAL A 65 0.65 -7.12 -3.49
CA VAL A 65 0.25 -8.44 -4.02
C VAL A 65 1.24 -8.91 -5.09
N ARG A 66 1.66 -8.02 -5.99
CA ARG A 66 2.67 -8.33 -7.01
C ARG A 66 4.00 -8.75 -6.38
N GLU A 67 4.46 -8.01 -5.38
CA GLU A 67 5.70 -8.34 -4.68
C GLU A 67 5.61 -9.66 -3.91
N PHE A 68 4.47 -9.95 -3.29
CA PHE A 68 4.23 -11.23 -2.64
C PHE A 68 4.28 -12.40 -3.64
N HIS A 69 3.63 -12.26 -4.81
CA HIS A 69 3.71 -13.27 -5.86
C HIS A 69 5.15 -13.46 -6.38
N ASN A 70 5.90 -12.38 -6.56
CA ASN A 70 7.31 -12.44 -6.97
C ASN A 70 8.18 -13.15 -5.92
N TYR A 71 7.91 -12.93 -4.63
CA TYR A 71 8.57 -13.63 -3.53
C TYR A 71 8.26 -15.12 -3.55
N GLN A 72 6.99 -15.50 -3.67
CA GLN A 72 6.56 -16.92 -3.75
C GLN A 72 7.23 -17.64 -4.93
N LYS A 73 7.34 -17.00 -6.10
CA LYS A 73 8.03 -17.55 -7.28
C LYS A 73 9.53 -17.77 -7.10
N LYS A 74 10.19 -17.02 -6.21
CA LYS A 74 11.64 -17.14 -5.94
C LYS A 74 11.98 -18.23 -4.92
N ILE A 75 10.99 -18.65 -4.13
CA ILE A 75 11.14 -19.69 -3.10
C ILE A 75 10.80 -21.07 -3.67
N LYS A 76 9.93 -21.13 -4.67
CA LYS A 76 9.74 -22.31 -5.53
C LYS A 76 10.95 -22.52 -6.42
#